data_AF-A0A957QQP5-F1
#
_entry.id   AF-A0A957QQP5-F1
#
_cell.length_a   1.000
_cell.length_b   1.000
_cell.length_c   1.000
_cell.angle_alpha   90.00
_cell.angle_beta   90.00
_cell.angle_gamma   90.00
#
_symmetry.space_group_name_H-M   'P 1'
#
loop_
_entity.id
_entity.type
_entity.pdbx_description
1 polymer ?
#
loop_
_entity_poly.entity_id
_entity_poly.type
_entity_poly.pdbx_seq_one_letter_code
_entity_poly.pdbx_strand_id
1 'polypeptide(L)'
;MSSPIHLDFNQAPADIVEIMDETRAQAAISQAQAKQYRRLLWLLFFAGLAMFLVDFLLGYNFLTCSIVGVVLILLTLGGRYLLRHRLQPPRFGSQFDLTRDLLHTIRDDIPAKKTIVGQLDLTGARQESKRYRQKKAASGRPVSYYRDEWLKLKGNLYDGNVLRLSLVEKEKVREGFYKRSRISGKRKWKTGSSNAIHMASIGISANPDRFVVPPVDLTGRSIPESRFAVAESAVGQGRVSLKLVASQPIGAWDVLNALQFAYQHIEPRQPKPGQES
;
A
#
# COMPACT_ATOMS: atom_id res chain seq x y z
N MET A 1 6.60 -5.30 -14.71
CA MET A 1 6.12 -5.79 -13.42
C MET A 1 7.00 -5.09 -12.42
N SER A 2 6.45 -4.16 -11.65
CA SER A 2 7.18 -3.51 -10.55
C SER A 2 7.57 -4.61 -9.57
N SER A 3 8.85 -4.68 -9.21
CA SER A 3 9.32 -5.65 -8.24
C SER A 3 8.51 -5.51 -6.95
N PRO A 4 8.10 -6.63 -6.32
CA PRO A 4 7.46 -6.61 -5.03
C PRO A 4 8.35 -5.87 -4.03
N ILE A 5 7.84 -4.81 -3.40
CA ILE A 5 8.57 -4.07 -2.36
C ILE A 5 8.12 -4.62 -1.02
N HIS A 6 9.06 -5.25 -0.32
CA HIS A 6 8.95 -5.63 1.08
C HIS A 6 9.93 -4.77 1.86
N LEU A 7 9.45 -4.11 2.90
CA LEU A 7 10.26 -3.30 3.80
C LEU A 7 10.14 -3.89 5.19
N ASP A 8 11.25 -4.41 5.72
CA ASP A 8 11.32 -4.85 7.10
C ASP A 8 11.85 -3.71 7.96
N PHE A 9 11.15 -3.44 9.06
CA PHE A 9 11.49 -2.40 10.01
C PHE A 9 12.22 -3.03 11.20
N ASN A 10 13.42 -2.55 11.49
CA ASN A 10 14.14 -2.88 12.73
C ASN A 10 15.05 -1.71 13.16
N GLN A 11 14.53 -0.49 13.05
CA GLN A 11 15.27 0.76 13.26
C GLN A 11 14.41 1.78 14.02
N ALA A 12 14.99 2.94 14.32
CA ALA A 12 14.23 4.02 14.92
C ALA A 12 13.16 4.53 13.93
N PRO A 13 12.00 5.01 14.41
CA PRO A 13 10.94 5.50 13.53
C PRO A 13 11.40 6.64 12.60
N ALA A 14 12.28 7.51 13.08
CA ALA A 14 12.83 8.62 12.30
C ALA A 14 13.62 8.12 11.08
N ASP A 15 14.55 7.19 11.29
CA ASP A 15 15.36 6.58 10.23
C ASP A 15 14.48 5.88 9.19
N ILE A 16 13.42 5.19 9.64
CA ILE A 16 12.49 4.51 8.72
C ILE A 16 11.77 5.54 7.85
N VAL A 17 11.27 6.64 8.43
CA VAL A 17 10.60 7.70 7.68
C VAL A 17 11.56 8.37 6.70
N GLU A 18 12.81 8.60 7.09
CA GLU A 18 13.85 9.14 6.22
C GLU A 18 14.12 8.20 5.03
N ILE A 19 14.32 6.90 5.27
CA ILE A 19 14.48 5.89 4.21
C ILE A 19 13.27 5.88 3.26
N MET A 20 12.05 6.00 3.80
CA MET A 20 10.83 6.08 2.98
C MET A 20 10.81 7.35 2.11
N ASP A 21 11.20 8.50 2.68
CA ASP A 21 11.26 9.78 1.96
C ASP A 21 12.34 9.78 0.88
N GLU A 22 13.52 9.25 1.18
CA GLU A 22 14.60 9.04 0.20
C GLU A 22 14.16 8.11 -0.93
N THR A 23 13.51 7.00 -0.58
CA THR A 23 12.99 6.02 -1.56
C THR A 23 11.95 6.68 -2.48
N ARG A 24 11.10 7.56 -1.93
CA ARG A 24 10.14 8.35 -2.71
C ARG A 24 10.83 9.36 -3.61
N ALA A 25 11.84 10.07 -3.11
CA ALA A 25 12.61 11.04 -3.88
C ALA A 25 13.34 10.38 -5.05
N GLN A 26 14.00 9.23 -4.81
CA GLN A 26 14.66 8.44 -5.86
C GLN A 26 13.67 7.96 -6.92
N ALA A 27 12.46 7.52 -6.52
CA ALA A 27 11.43 7.15 -7.47
C ALA A 27 10.92 8.35 -8.29
N ALA A 28 10.80 9.54 -7.68
CA ALA A 28 10.39 10.75 -8.38
C ALA A 28 11.44 11.18 -9.42
N ILE A 29 12.74 11.11 -9.07
CA ILE A 29 13.85 11.40 -9.98
C ILE A 29 13.84 10.41 -11.16
N SER A 30 13.71 9.11 -10.90
CA SER A 30 13.66 8.09 -11.97
C SER A 30 12.41 8.23 -12.85
N GLN A 31 11.25 8.61 -12.28
CA GLN A 31 10.06 8.95 -13.07
C GLN A 31 10.27 10.17 -13.97
N ALA A 32 10.93 11.22 -13.45
CA ALA A 32 11.26 12.41 -14.22
C ALA A 32 12.20 12.08 -15.38
N GLN A 33 13.26 11.32 -15.12
CA GLN A 33 14.18 10.83 -16.15
C GLN A 33 13.45 9.97 -17.21
N ALA A 34 12.63 9.00 -16.79
CA ALA A 34 11.86 8.18 -17.72
C ALA A 34 10.90 9.00 -18.60
N LYS A 35 10.33 10.09 -18.06
CA LYS A 35 9.50 11.03 -18.82
C LYS A 35 10.33 11.84 -19.83
N GLN A 36 11.53 12.29 -19.44
CA GLN A 36 12.46 12.98 -20.34
C GLN A 36 12.89 12.06 -21.49
N TYR A 37 13.31 10.82 -21.20
CA TYR A 37 13.66 9.84 -22.24
C TYR A 37 12.49 9.55 -23.17
N ARG A 38 11.26 9.43 -22.64
CA ARG A 38 10.08 9.22 -23.48
C ARG A 38 9.82 10.39 -24.44
N ARG A 39 10.06 11.63 -24.01
CA ARG A 39 9.97 12.82 -24.88
C ARG A 39 11.05 12.78 -25.96
N LEU A 40 12.29 12.47 -25.60
CA LEU A 40 13.39 12.33 -26.56
C LEU A 40 13.11 11.26 -27.61
N LEU A 41 12.58 10.10 -27.21
CA LEU A 41 12.19 9.03 -28.14
C LEU A 41 11.07 9.47 -29.09
N TRP A 42 10.13 10.30 -28.64
CA TRP A 42 9.12 10.88 -29.55
C TRP A 42 9.75 11.84 -30.56
N LEU A 43 10.67 12.71 -30.11
CA LEU A 43 11.38 13.62 -31.01
C LEU A 43 12.19 12.87 -32.07
N LEU A 44 12.94 11.83 -31.67
CA LEU A 44 13.69 10.97 -32.58
C LEU A 44 12.78 10.25 -33.59
N PHE A 45 11.60 9.79 -33.14
CA PHE A 45 10.62 9.14 -34.02
C PHE A 45 10.10 10.11 -35.09
N PHE A 46 9.70 11.33 -34.69
CA PHE A 46 9.24 12.34 -35.64
C PHE A 46 10.35 12.84 -36.57
N ALA A 47 11.58 12.96 -36.08
CA ALA A 47 12.74 13.28 -36.90
C ALA A 47 13.00 12.18 -37.96
N GLY A 48 12.91 10.91 -37.58
CA GLY A 48 13.01 9.80 -38.52
C GLY A 48 11.90 9.82 -39.58
N LEU A 49 10.66 10.11 -39.18
CA LEU A 49 9.53 10.23 -40.10
C LEU A 49 9.69 11.43 -41.07
N ALA A 50 10.21 12.56 -40.59
CA ALA A 50 10.47 13.74 -41.42
C ALA A 50 11.53 13.45 -42.48
N MET A 51 12.60 12.71 -42.14
CA MET A 51 13.63 12.31 -43.12
C MET A 51 13.06 11.44 -44.24
N PHE A 52 12.13 10.53 -43.93
CA PHE A 52 11.41 9.75 -44.93
C PHE A 52 10.56 10.63 -45.87
N LEU A 53 9.86 11.63 -45.32
CA LEU A 53 9.06 12.57 -46.10
C LEU A 53 9.93 13.40 -47.05
N VAL A 54 11.09 13.85 -46.60
CA VAL A 54 12.05 14.62 -47.42
C VAL A 54 12.58 13.80 -48.59
N ASP A 55 12.96 12.54 -48.35
CA ASP A 55 13.44 11.64 -49.42
C ASP A 55 12.34 11.38 -50.46
N PHE A 56 11.09 11.19 -49.99
CA PHE A 56 9.92 11.02 -50.86
C PHE A 56 9.61 12.28 -51.70
N LEU A 57 9.70 13.46 -51.10
CA LEU A 57 9.41 14.74 -51.77
C LEU A 57 10.47 15.14 -52.80
N LEU A 58 11.75 14.86 -52.53
CA LEU A 58 12.85 15.24 -53.41
C LEU A 58 13.07 14.25 -54.57
N GLY A 59 12.43 13.08 -54.54
CA GLY A 59 12.56 12.06 -55.59
C GLY A 59 13.97 11.49 -55.71
N TYR A 60 14.80 11.60 -54.66
CA TYR A 60 16.14 11.05 -54.66
C TYR A 60 16.09 9.51 -54.66
N ASN A 61 16.62 8.89 -55.71
CA ASN A 61 16.76 7.43 -55.81
C ASN A 61 17.89 6.85 -54.91
N PHE A 62 18.64 7.68 -54.19
CA PHE A 62 19.84 7.27 -53.48
C PHE A 62 19.62 6.77 -52.04
N LEU A 63 18.38 6.74 -51.53
CA LEU A 63 17.99 6.15 -50.24
C LEU A 63 18.75 6.67 -48.99
N THR A 64 19.61 7.68 -49.11
CA THR A 64 20.50 8.13 -48.03
C THR A 64 19.73 8.69 -46.84
N CYS A 65 18.71 9.51 -47.09
CA CYS A 65 17.85 10.06 -46.03
C CYS A 65 16.93 8.99 -45.43
N SER A 66 16.42 8.07 -46.26
CA SER A 66 15.62 6.93 -45.81
C SER A 66 16.37 6.00 -44.84
N ILE A 67 17.65 5.70 -45.10
CA ILE A 67 18.46 4.85 -44.21
C ILE A 67 18.62 5.50 -42.82
N VAL A 68 18.91 6.81 -42.77
CA VAL A 68 18.99 7.55 -41.51
C VAL A 68 17.64 7.54 -40.78
N GLY A 69 16.53 7.71 -41.52
CA GLY A 69 15.18 7.60 -40.99
C GLY A 69 14.89 6.23 -40.35
N VAL A 70 15.26 5.13 -41.03
CA VAL A 70 15.13 3.76 -40.50
C VAL A 70 15.91 3.60 -39.20
N VAL A 71 17.18 4.03 -39.17
CA VAL A 71 18.04 3.92 -37.99
C VAL A 71 17.44 4.67 -36.80
N LEU A 72 16.95 5.90 -37.01
CA LEU A 72 16.29 6.68 -35.96
C LEU A 72 15.04 5.97 -35.42
N ILE A 73 14.20 5.42 -36.30
CA ILE A 73 13.00 4.67 -35.88
C ILE A 73 13.39 3.41 -35.11
N LEU A 74 14.38 2.64 -35.56
CA LEU A 74 14.86 1.45 -34.86
C LEU A 74 15.41 1.78 -33.46
N LEU A 75 16.19 2.86 -33.34
CA LEU A 75 16.65 3.37 -32.05
C LEU A 75 15.47 3.74 -31.13
N THR A 76 14.40 4.32 -31.69
CA THR A 76 13.21 4.66 -30.88
C THR A 76 12.47 3.43 -30.38
N LEU A 77 12.34 2.40 -31.22
CA LEU A 77 11.69 1.14 -30.87
C LEU A 77 12.51 0.38 -29.83
N GLY A 78 13.83 0.28 -30.03
CA GLY A 78 14.76 -0.32 -29.07
C GLY A 78 14.77 0.42 -27.73
N GLY A 79 14.86 1.75 -27.77
CA GLY A 79 14.80 2.60 -26.57
C GLY A 79 13.47 2.45 -25.82
N ARG A 80 12.34 2.38 -26.53
CA ARG A 80 11.01 2.17 -25.92
C ARG A 80 10.87 0.77 -25.31
N TYR A 81 11.42 -0.25 -25.97
CA TYR A 81 11.48 -1.60 -25.43
C TYR A 81 12.30 -1.63 -24.13
N LEU A 82 13.50 -1.05 -24.13
CA LEU A 82 14.35 -0.94 -22.94
C LEU A 82 13.67 -0.16 -21.81
N LEU A 83 13.05 0.99 -22.11
CA LEU A 83 12.35 1.80 -21.11
C LEU A 83 11.20 1.02 -20.45
N ARG A 84 10.48 0.22 -21.23
CA ARG A 84 9.37 -0.60 -20.75
C ARG A 84 9.85 -1.76 -19.86
N HIS A 85 11.00 -2.34 -20.14
CA HIS A 85 11.47 -3.55 -19.45
C HIS A 85 12.46 -3.27 -18.31
N ARG A 86 13.26 -2.20 -18.38
CA ARG A 86 14.32 -1.92 -17.40
C ARG A 86 14.06 -0.71 -16.50
N LEU A 87 13.24 0.23 -16.95
CA LEU A 87 13.06 1.53 -16.28
C LEU A 87 11.60 1.76 -15.88
N GLN A 88 10.96 0.76 -15.26
CA GLN A 88 9.68 0.96 -14.59
C GLN A 88 9.97 1.45 -13.16
N PRO A 89 9.84 2.75 -12.88
CA PRO A 89 10.00 3.24 -11.53
C PRO A 89 8.97 2.57 -10.62
N PRO A 90 9.32 2.32 -9.35
CA PRO A 90 8.36 1.81 -8.38
C PRO A 90 7.18 2.77 -8.27
N ARG A 91 5.98 2.21 -8.20
CA ARG A 91 4.74 2.95 -7.95
C ARG A 91 4.35 2.70 -6.51
N PHE A 92 4.44 3.73 -5.68
CA PHE A 92 3.95 3.67 -4.31
C PHE A 92 2.43 3.80 -4.31
N GLY A 93 1.75 2.88 -3.63
CA GLY A 93 0.31 2.94 -3.40
C GLY A 93 -0.02 3.76 -2.15
N SER A 94 -1.32 3.92 -1.87
CA SER A 94 -1.80 4.61 -0.66
C SER A 94 -1.31 3.99 0.64
N GLN A 95 -0.99 2.69 0.64
CA GLN A 95 -0.44 1.96 1.79
C GLN A 95 0.95 2.49 2.22
N PHE A 96 1.77 2.91 1.26
CA PHE A 96 3.09 3.50 1.53
C PHE A 96 2.94 4.86 2.22
N ASP A 97 2.10 5.73 1.65
CA ASP A 97 1.82 7.06 2.19
C ASP A 97 1.20 6.98 3.59
N LEU A 98 0.21 6.10 3.76
CA LEU A 98 -0.40 5.84 5.06
C LEU A 98 0.63 5.39 6.10
N THR A 99 1.51 4.44 5.75
CA THR A 99 2.51 3.94 6.69
C THR A 99 3.51 5.02 7.06
N ARG A 100 3.96 5.81 6.09
CA ARG A 100 4.89 6.92 6.30
C ARG A 100 4.30 7.96 7.25
N ASP A 101 3.06 8.39 7.00
CA ASP A 101 2.37 9.38 7.83
C ASP A 101 2.12 8.84 9.25
N LEU A 102 1.72 7.56 9.38
CA LEU A 102 1.55 6.89 10.66
C LEU A 102 2.86 6.82 11.45
N LEU A 103 3.97 6.41 10.82
CA LEU A 103 5.28 6.33 11.45
C LEU A 103 5.79 7.73 11.83
N HIS A 104 5.55 8.73 11.00
CA HIS A 104 5.91 10.11 11.28
C HIS A 104 5.22 10.62 12.56
N THR A 105 3.94 10.31 12.76
CA THR A 105 3.22 10.71 13.97
C THR A 105 3.64 9.89 15.20
N ILE A 106 3.74 8.56 15.07
CA ILE A 106 4.07 7.67 16.20
C ILE A 106 5.52 7.86 16.68
N ARG A 107 6.40 8.39 15.82
CA ARG A 107 7.80 8.69 16.15
C ARG A 107 7.93 9.46 17.46
N ASP A 108 7.07 10.44 17.71
CA ASP A 108 7.18 11.32 18.87
C ASP A 108 6.75 10.63 20.17
N ASP A 109 5.98 9.54 20.07
CA ASP A 109 5.54 8.72 21.20
C ASP A 109 6.52 7.57 21.56
N ILE A 110 7.60 7.40 20.78
CA ILE A 110 8.58 6.34 20.96
C ILE A 110 9.88 6.92 21.52
N PRO A 111 10.50 6.30 22.54
CA PRO A 111 11.79 6.76 23.04
C PRO A 111 12.85 6.75 21.94
N ALA A 112 13.66 7.81 21.85
CA ALA A 112 14.71 7.96 20.82
C ALA A 112 15.68 6.77 20.72
N LYS A 113 15.87 6.01 21.81
CA LYS A 113 16.76 4.83 21.87
C LYS A 113 16.05 3.50 21.57
N LYS A 114 14.76 3.50 21.25
CA LYS A 114 13.98 2.29 21.00
C LYS A 114 13.64 2.17 19.53
N THR A 115 13.68 0.94 19.03
CA THR A 115 13.36 0.62 17.65
C THR A 115 11.93 0.12 17.52
N ILE A 116 11.36 0.34 16.33
CA ILE A 116 10.14 -0.34 15.90
C ILE A 116 10.55 -1.60 15.13
N VAL A 117 9.86 -2.69 15.39
CA VAL A 117 9.97 -3.93 14.63
C VAL A 117 8.69 -4.15 13.84
N GLY A 118 8.81 -4.45 12.55
CA GLY A 118 7.64 -4.64 11.70
C GLY A 118 7.97 -5.03 10.28
N GLN A 119 6.91 -5.15 9.47
CA GLN A 119 7.01 -5.38 8.03
C GLN A 119 5.96 -4.52 7.30
N LEU A 120 6.31 -4.06 6.11
CA LEU A 120 5.43 -3.42 5.15
C LEU A 120 5.54 -4.16 3.81
N ASP A 121 4.44 -4.78 3.40
CA ASP A 121 4.30 -5.51 2.15
C ASP A 121 3.45 -4.69 1.18
N LEU A 122 4.10 -4.15 0.14
CA LEU A 122 3.45 -3.30 -0.88
C LEU A 122 3.16 -4.06 -2.18
N THR A 123 3.17 -5.39 -2.13
CA THR A 123 3.07 -6.22 -3.32
C THR A 123 1.65 -6.36 -3.86
N GLY A 124 0.67 -5.92 -3.06
CA GLY A 124 -0.74 -5.84 -3.39
C GLY A 124 -1.55 -7.07 -2.99
N ALA A 125 -2.87 -6.88 -2.87
CA ALA A 125 -3.75 -7.89 -2.31
C ALA A 125 -3.98 -9.10 -3.21
N ARG A 126 -3.88 -8.95 -4.54
CA ARG A 126 -4.25 -9.97 -5.53
C ARG A 126 -3.13 -10.95 -5.89
N GLN A 127 -2.23 -11.21 -4.96
CA GLN A 127 -1.21 -12.25 -5.15
C GLN A 127 -1.79 -13.65 -4.90
N GLU A 128 -1.28 -14.63 -5.64
CA GLU A 128 -1.70 -16.02 -5.49
C GLU A 128 -1.37 -16.57 -4.08
N SER A 129 -0.22 -16.19 -3.52
CA SER A 129 0.19 -16.50 -2.14
C SER A 129 -0.78 -15.97 -1.08
N LYS A 130 -1.50 -14.88 -1.37
CA LYS A 130 -2.46 -14.20 -0.47
C LYS A 130 -3.90 -14.68 -0.68
N ARG A 131 -4.14 -15.57 -1.66
CA ARG A 131 -5.46 -16.13 -1.96
C ARG A 131 -5.77 -17.27 -0.99
N TYR A 132 -6.65 -17.03 -0.03
CA TYR A 132 -7.01 -18.04 0.97
C TYR A 132 -8.22 -18.89 0.57
N ARG A 133 -9.02 -18.46 -0.42
CA ARG A 133 -10.21 -19.20 -0.86
C ARG A 133 -10.57 -18.88 -2.30
N GLN A 134 -11.00 -19.89 -3.04
CA GLN A 134 -11.64 -19.73 -4.34
C GLN A 134 -12.95 -20.51 -4.37
N LYS A 135 -14.00 -19.92 -4.96
CA LYS A 135 -15.32 -20.54 -5.08
C LYS A 135 -15.95 -20.20 -6.42
N LYS A 136 -16.89 -21.02 -6.87
CA LYS A 136 -17.80 -20.67 -7.95
C LYS A 136 -19.06 -20.05 -7.36
N ALA A 137 -19.47 -18.89 -7.86
CA ALA A 137 -20.77 -18.31 -7.55
C ALA A 137 -21.90 -19.15 -8.16
N ALA A 138 -23.15 -18.93 -7.72
CA ALA A 138 -24.33 -19.59 -8.29
C ALA A 138 -24.47 -19.38 -9.82
N SER A 139 -23.90 -18.31 -10.35
CA SER A 139 -23.84 -18.03 -11.80
C SER A 139 -22.70 -18.75 -12.54
N GLY A 140 -21.95 -19.63 -11.87
CA GLY A 140 -20.77 -20.32 -12.41
C GLY A 140 -19.49 -19.48 -12.44
N ARG A 141 -19.55 -18.21 -12.02
CA ARG A 141 -18.40 -17.28 -12.04
C ARG A 141 -17.37 -17.62 -10.97
N PRO A 142 -16.05 -17.61 -11.27
CA PRO A 142 -15.03 -17.73 -10.25
C PRO A 142 -15.01 -16.49 -9.35
N VAL A 143 -14.93 -16.74 -8.05
CA VAL A 143 -14.81 -15.74 -6.99
C VAL A 143 -13.62 -16.12 -6.14
N SER A 144 -12.62 -15.25 -6.14
CA SER A 144 -11.38 -15.40 -5.38
C SER A 144 -11.42 -14.46 -4.18
N TYR A 145 -11.03 -14.97 -3.01
CA TYR A 145 -10.94 -14.21 -1.78
C TYR A 145 -9.47 -14.12 -1.37
N TYR A 146 -9.04 -12.89 -1.14
CA TYR A 146 -7.67 -12.55 -0.78
C TYR A 146 -7.65 -11.97 0.62
N ARG A 147 -6.55 -12.21 1.33
CA ARG A 147 -6.26 -11.60 2.62
C ARG A 147 -4.81 -11.15 2.60
N ASP A 148 -4.61 -9.85 2.73
CA ASP A 148 -3.31 -9.21 2.65
C ASP A 148 -3.00 -8.49 3.97
N GLU A 149 -2.07 -9.01 4.76
CA GLU A 149 -1.53 -8.31 5.93
C GLU A 149 -0.35 -7.45 5.47
N TRP A 150 -0.67 -6.25 5.00
CA TRP A 150 0.29 -5.38 4.33
C TRP A 150 1.11 -4.53 5.30
N LEU A 151 0.65 -4.30 6.54
CA LEU A 151 1.44 -3.65 7.59
C LEU A 151 1.36 -4.43 8.89
N LYS A 152 2.52 -4.67 9.51
CA LYS A 152 2.63 -5.17 10.87
C LYS A 152 3.69 -4.38 11.61
N LEU A 153 3.35 -3.90 12.80
CA LEU A 153 4.19 -3.01 13.56
C LEU A 153 4.12 -3.36 15.04
N LYS A 154 5.27 -3.33 15.70
CA LYS A 154 5.42 -3.51 17.14
C LYS A 154 6.46 -2.51 17.64
N GLY A 155 6.11 -1.75 18.66
CA GLY A 155 7.01 -0.76 19.26
C GLY A 155 6.76 -0.60 20.76
N ASN A 156 7.77 -0.14 21.47
CA ASN A 156 7.62 0.27 22.87
C ASN A 156 7.43 1.79 22.90
N LEU A 157 6.39 2.23 23.59
CA LEU A 157 6.03 3.63 23.77
C LEU A 157 6.80 4.25 24.96
N TYR A 158 6.78 5.57 25.05
CA TYR A 158 7.53 6.36 26.04
C TYR A 158 7.20 6.01 27.50
N ASP A 159 5.94 5.69 27.73
CA ASP A 159 5.34 5.31 29.01
C ASP A 159 5.69 3.86 29.46
N GLY A 160 6.35 3.08 28.60
CA GLY A 160 6.67 1.67 28.81
C GLY A 160 5.60 0.70 28.27
N ASN A 161 4.53 1.21 27.67
CA ASN A 161 3.50 0.39 27.02
C ASN A 161 4.04 -0.21 25.72
N VAL A 162 3.48 -1.35 25.31
CA VAL A 162 3.86 -2.03 24.07
C VAL A 162 2.71 -1.95 23.08
N LEU A 163 2.94 -1.21 22.00
CA LEU A 163 2.03 -1.11 20.86
C LEU A 163 2.24 -2.29 19.90
N ARG A 164 1.14 -2.88 19.45
CA ARG A 164 1.06 -3.81 18.33
C ARG A 164 -0.02 -3.34 17.39
N LEU A 165 0.33 -3.12 16.13
CA LEU A 165 -0.58 -2.71 15.07
C LEU A 165 -0.45 -3.68 13.90
N SER A 166 -1.57 -4.10 13.32
CA SER A 166 -1.62 -4.88 12.09
C SER A 166 -2.73 -4.33 11.21
N LEU A 167 -2.42 -4.03 9.95
CA LEU A 167 -3.40 -3.60 8.96
C LEU A 167 -3.54 -4.70 7.92
N VAL A 168 -4.79 -5.11 7.68
CA VAL A 168 -5.15 -6.22 6.80
C VAL A 168 -6.20 -5.75 5.81
N GLU A 169 -6.01 -6.06 4.54
CA GLU A 169 -7.00 -5.87 3.50
C GLU A 169 -7.58 -7.23 3.07
N LYS A 170 -8.91 -7.36 3.14
CA LYS A 170 -9.62 -8.52 2.61
C LYS A 170 -10.32 -8.12 1.33
N GLU A 171 -9.93 -8.73 0.23
CA GLU A 171 -10.52 -8.45 -1.07
C GLU A 171 -11.31 -9.64 -1.60
N LYS A 172 -12.56 -9.40 -1.98
CA LYS A 172 -13.40 -10.35 -2.72
C LYS A 172 -13.43 -9.94 -4.18
N VAL A 173 -12.78 -10.73 -5.03
CA VAL A 173 -12.70 -10.50 -6.47
C VAL A 173 -13.64 -11.46 -7.19
N ARG A 174 -14.61 -10.92 -7.92
CA ARG A 174 -15.40 -11.65 -8.92
C ARG A 174 -14.68 -11.50 -10.25
N GLU A 175 -14.10 -12.56 -10.75
CA GLU A 175 -13.30 -12.51 -11.97
C GLU A 175 -14.18 -12.23 -13.20
N GLY A 176 -13.59 -11.55 -14.18
CA GLY A 176 -14.23 -11.31 -15.46
C GLY A 176 -14.40 -12.62 -16.23
N PHE A 177 -15.47 -12.74 -17.00
CA PHE A 177 -15.74 -13.96 -17.75
C PHE A 177 -16.44 -13.67 -19.08
N TYR A 178 -16.27 -14.57 -20.03
CA TYR A 178 -17.01 -14.52 -21.30
C TYR A 178 -18.40 -15.12 -21.12
N LYS A 179 -19.43 -14.32 -21.40
CA LYS A 179 -20.83 -14.78 -21.43
C LYS A 179 -21.32 -14.83 -22.87
N ARG A 180 -21.97 -15.92 -23.27
CA ARG A 180 -22.68 -16.00 -24.56
C ARG A 180 -23.99 -15.21 -24.49
N SER A 181 -24.23 -14.33 -25.45
CA SER A 181 -25.54 -13.67 -25.62
C SER A 181 -26.57 -14.70 -26.05
N ARG A 182 -27.72 -14.76 -25.37
CA ARG A 182 -28.84 -15.64 -25.76
C ARG A 182 -29.44 -15.25 -27.12
N ILE A 183 -29.47 -13.96 -27.42
CA ILE A 183 -30.16 -13.42 -28.61
C ILE A 183 -29.27 -13.50 -29.86
N SER A 184 -28.00 -13.09 -29.74
CA SER A 184 -27.09 -12.96 -30.88
C SER A 184 -26.12 -14.14 -31.04
N GLY A 185 -26.02 -15.04 -30.04
CA GLY A 185 -25.03 -16.13 -30.02
C GLY A 185 -23.57 -15.68 -29.83
N LYS A 186 -23.25 -14.39 -29.99
CA LYS A 186 -21.91 -13.81 -29.78
C LYS A 186 -21.47 -13.89 -28.32
N ARG A 187 -20.18 -14.16 -28.09
CA ARG A 187 -19.56 -14.09 -26.75
C ARG A 187 -19.21 -12.64 -26.44
N LYS A 188 -19.63 -12.15 -25.29
CA LYS A 188 -19.28 -10.82 -24.78
C LYS A 188 -18.50 -10.98 -23.48
N TRP A 189 -17.37 -10.27 -23.37
CA TRP A 189 -16.65 -10.16 -22.11
C TRP A 189 -17.53 -9.40 -21.10
N LYS A 190 -17.57 -9.91 -19.86
CA LYS A 190 -18.22 -9.26 -18.73
C LYS A 190 -17.15 -8.92 -17.71
N THR A 191 -17.00 -7.63 -17.43
CA THR A 191 -16.04 -7.12 -16.45
C THR A 191 -16.32 -7.72 -15.08
N GLY A 192 -15.24 -8.05 -14.38
CA GLY A 192 -15.30 -8.46 -12.99
C GLY A 192 -15.67 -7.30 -12.07
N SER A 193 -15.79 -7.59 -10.78
CA SER A 193 -15.95 -6.58 -9.74
C SER A 193 -15.15 -6.99 -8.51
N SER A 194 -14.67 -6.02 -7.75
CA SER A 194 -13.94 -6.26 -6.51
C SER A 194 -14.49 -5.42 -5.38
N ASN A 195 -14.63 -6.03 -4.21
CA ASN A 195 -14.97 -5.33 -2.98
C ASN A 195 -13.86 -5.59 -1.97
N ALA A 196 -13.28 -4.52 -1.43
CA ALA A 196 -12.28 -4.57 -0.39
C ALA A 196 -12.91 -4.21 0.97
N ILE A 197 -12.42 -4.85 2.02
CA ILE A 197 -12.71 -4.53 3.41
C ILE A 197 -11.37 -4.33 4.10
N HIS A 198 -11.21 -3.21 4.79
CA HIS A 198 -10.01 -2.87 5.52
C HIS A 198 -10.21 -3.23 6.99
N MET A 199 -9.22 -3.88 7.57
CA MET A 199 -9.23 -4.29 8.96
C MET A 199 -7.99 -3.75 9.66
N ALA A 200 -8.16 -3.22 10.86
CA ALA A 200 -7.05 -2.86 11.73
C ALA A 200 -7.13 -3.67 13.02
N SER A 201 -6.01 -4.26 13.42
CA SER A 201 -5.86 -4.91 14.72
C SER A 201 -4.89 -4.09 15.55
N ILE A 202 -5.40 -3.46 16.60
CA ILE A 202 -4.65 -2.63 17.52
C ILE A 202 -4.57 -3.38 18.85
N GLY A 203 -3.38 -3.50 19.40
CA GLY A 203 -3.15 -4.10 20.70
C GLY A 203 -2.18 -3.26 21.52
N ILE A 204 -2.62 -2.76 22.66
CA ILE A 204 -1.77 -2.02 23.59
C ILE A 204 -1.63 -2.85 24.85
N SER A 205 -0.41 -3.27 25.17
CA SER A 205 -0.08 -3.91 26.44
C SER A 205 0.40 -2.83 27.40
N ALA A 206 -0.36 -2.64 28.47
CA ALA A 206 -0.08 -1.63 29.47
C ALA A 206 1.10 -2.06 30.35
N ASN A 207 1.92 -1.10 30.75
CA ASN A 207 2.95 -1.27 31.76
C ASN A 207 2.26 -1.44 33.12
N PRO A 208 2.37 -2.62 33.77
CA PRO A 208 1.65 -2.92 35.02
C PRO A 208 2.04 -2.02 36.20
N ASP A 209 3.22 -1.40 36.14
CA ASP A 209 3.70 -0.52 37.20
C ASP A 209 2.99 0.83 37.18
N ARG A 210 2.58 1.30 35.99
CA ARG A 210 2.05 2.65 35.77
C ARG A 210 0.58 2.69 35.37
N PHE A 211 0.04 1.60 34.84
CA PHE A 211 -1.30 1.59 34.26
C PHE A 211 -2.09 0.36 34.66
N VAL A 212 -3.41 0.52 34.69
CA VAL A 212 -4.39 -0.54 34.88
C VAL A 212 -5.33 -0.55 33.67
N VAL A 213 -5.67 -1.75 33.21
CA VAL A 213 -6.63 -1.92 32.12
C VAL A 213 -7.97 -2.36 32.70
N PRO A 214 -8.97 -1.47 32.77
CA PRO A 214 -10.29 -1.85 33.26
C PRO A 214 -10.98 -2.81 32.28
N PRO A 215 -11.75 -3.79 32.77
CA PRO A 215 -12.51 -4.68 31.90
C PRO A 215 -13.66 -3.90 31.24
N VAL A 216 -13.46 -3.50 29.99
CA VAL A 216 -14.48 -2.78 29.20
C VAL A 216 -14.71 -3.51 27.88
N ASP A 217 -15.98 -3.80 27.58
CA ASP A 217 -16.37 -4.27 26.25
C ASP A 217 -16.67 -3.07 25.34
N LEU A 218 -15.91 -2.97 24.26
CA LEU A 218 -15.99 -1.90 23.27
C LEU A 218 -16.61 -2.40 21.95
N THR A 219 -17.08 -3.65 21.91
CA THR A 219 -17.64 -4.27 20.72
C THR A 219 -18.87 -3.50 20.23
N GLY A 220 -18.94 -3.22 18.93
CA GLY A 220 -20.04 -2.49 18.30
C GLY A 220 -19.99 -0.97 18.47
N ARG A 221 -19.03 -0.41 19.22
CA ARG A 221 -18.85 1.05 19.30
C ARG A 221 -18.26 1.60 17.99
N SER A 222 -18.76 2.77 17.58
CA SER A 222 -18.10 3.58 16.55
C SER A 222 -16.96 4.38 17.18
N ILE A 223 -15.83 4.47 16.48
CA ILE A 223 -14.74 5.32 16.90
C ILE A 223 -15.05 6.74 16.40
N PRO A 224 -15.04 7.76 17.28
CA PRO A 224 -15.27 9.15 16.86
C PRO A 224 -14.31 9.53 15.72
N GLU A 225 -14.84 10.24 14.71
CA GLU A 225 -14.05 10.79 13.60
C GLU A 225 -13.21 9.75 12.84
N SER A 226 -13.63 8.48 12.85
CA SER A 226 -12.96 7.40 12.17
C SER A 226 -13.95 6.58 11.35
N ARG A 227 -13.49 6.08 10.20
CA ARG A 227 -14.27 5.15 9.35
C ARG A 227 -14.37 3.74 9.95
N PHE A 228 -13.67 3.47 11.05
CA PHE A 228 -13.66 2.18 11.71
C PHE A 228 -14.86 1.98 12.64
N ALA A 229 -15.43 0.77 12.56
CA ALA A 229 -16.28 0.22 13.61
C ALA A 229 -15.52 -0.86 14.40
N VAL A 230 -15.73 -0.92 15.71
CA VAL A 230 -15.16 -1.98 16.56
C VAL A 230 -15.93 -3.27 16.33
N ALA A 231 -15.30 -4.22 15.64
CA ALA A 231 -15.88 -5.53 15.36
C ALA A 231 -15.71 -6.51 16.52
N GLU A 232 -14.56 -6.46 17.19
CA GLU A 232 -14.28 -7.27 18.39
C GLU A 232 -13.39 -6.46 19.33
N SER A 233 -13.67 -6.56 20.64
CA SER A 233 -12.76 -6.07 21.68
C SER A 233 -12.40 -7.22 22.62
N ALA A 234 -11.15 -7.24 23.06
CA ALA A 234 -10.68 -8.18 24.05
C ALA A 234 -9.81 -7.43 25.05
N VAL A 235 -10.19 -7.54 26.32
CA VAL A 235 -9.45 -6.95 27.44
C VAL A 235 -9.06 -8.07 28.39
N GLY A 236 -7.76 -8.21 28.65
CA GLY A 236 -7.25 -9.24 29.54
C GLY A 236 -5.74 -9.17 29.70
N GLN A 237 -5.23 -9.65 30.84
CA GLN A 237 -3.79 -9.71 31.14
C GLN A 237 -3.06 -8.36 30.96
N GLY A 238 -3.70 -7.25 31.34
CA GLY A 238 -3.13 -5.90 31.18
C GLY A 238 -3.02 -5.44 29.73
N ARG A 239 -3.81 -6.01 28.81
CA ARG A 239 -3.81 -5.64 27.40
C ARG A 239 -5.21 -5.29 26.91
N VAL A 240 -5.30 -4.22 26.13
CA VAL A 240 -6.46 -3.90 25.28
C VAL A 240 -6.16 -4.37 23.86
N SER A 241 -7.08 -5.11 23.25
CA SER A 241 -6.98 -5.54 21.85
C SER A 241 -8.28 -5.22 21.12
N LEU A 242 -8.19 -4.40 20.08
CA LEU A 242 -9.31 -4.03 19.23
C LEU A 242 -9.12 -4.62 17.83
N LYS A 243 -10.19 -5.20 17.29
CA LYS A 243 -10.30 -5.50 15.86
C LYS A 243 -11.33 -4.58 15.25
N LEU A 244 -10.89 -3.83 14.26
CA LEU A 244 -11.64 -2.76 13.62
C LEU A 244 -11.89 -3.11 12.16
N VAL A 245 -13.03 -2.68 11.63
CA VAL A 245 -13.42 -2.95 10.25
C VAL A 245 -13.93 -1.68 9.60
N ALA A 246 -13.51 -1.44 8.36
CA ALA A 246 -13.99 -0.35 7.51
C ALA A 246 -14.26 -0.88 6.09
N SER A 247 -15.37 -0.46 5.51
CA SER A 247 -15.74 -0.79 4.12
C SER A 247 -15.21 0.22 3.09
N GLN A 248 -14.67 1.34 3.57
CA GLN A 248 -14.09 2.40 2.75
C GLN A 248 -12.56 2.42 2.92
N PRO A 249 -11.81 2.96 1.94
CA PRO A 249 -10.38 3.16 2.09
C PRO A 249 -10.07 3.93 3.37
N ILE A 250 -9.07 3.46 4.11
CA ILE A 250 -8.64 4.04 5.39
C ILE A 250 -7.44 4.97 5.16
N GLY A 251 -7.35 6.04 5.96
CA GLY A 251 -6.19 6.92 6.02
C GLY A 251 -5.40 6.76 7.32
N ALA A 252 -4.26 7.46 7.44
CA ALA A 252 -3.46 7.46 8.65
C ALA A 252 -4.26 8.00 9.85
N TRP A 253 -5.04 9.07 9.64
CA TRP A 253 -5.93 9.67 10.64
C TRP A 253 -6.92 8.66 11.25
N ASP A 254 -7.55 7.81 10.43
CA ASP A 254 -8.50 6.80 10.93
C ASP A 254 -7.82 5.82 11.90
N VAL A 255 -6.56 5.45 11.60
CA VAL A 255 -5.75 4.53 12.43
C VAL A 255 -5.25 5.21 13.70
N LEU A 256 -4.81 6.48 13.60
CA LEU A 256 -4.35 7.26 14.75
C LEU A 256 -5.50 7.52 15.75
N ASN A 257 -6.69 7.88 15.27
CA ASN A 257 -7.88 8.01 16.12
C ASN A 257 -8.25 6.69 16.79
N ALA A 258 -8.09 5.58 16.07
CA ALA A 258 -8.31 4.26 16.63
C ALA A 258 -7.26 3.87 17.70
N LEU A 259 -6.00 4.30 17.53
CA LEU A 259 -4.95 4.14 18.52
C LEU A 259 -5.23 4.99 19.77
N GLN A 260 -5.59 6.26 19.58
CA GLN A 260 -5.98 7.16 20.66
C GLN A 260 -7.18 6.60 21.42
N PHE A 261 -8.20 6.11 20.71
CA PHE A 261 -9.36 5.47 21.31
C PHE A 261 -8.97 4.24 22.14
N ALA A 262 -8.07 3.38 21.65
CA ALA A 262 -7.57 2.24 22.42
C ALA A 262 -6.83 2.69 23.69
N TYR A 263 -6.05 3.77 23.59
CA TYR A 263 -5.23 4.31 24.68
C TYR A 263 -6.07 4.98 25.78
N GLN A 264 -7.17 5.66 25.41
CA GLN A 264 -8.13 6.26 26.36
C GLN A 264 -8.77 5.25 27.31
N HIS A 265 -8.73 3.96 26.98
CA HIS A 265 -9.27 2.88 27.81
C HIS A 265 -8.19 2.21 28.67
N ILE A 266 -7.05 2.87 28.86
CA ILE A 266 -5.99 2.49 29.79
C ILE A 266 -5.90 3.59 30.85
N GLU A 267 -6.05 3.22 32.11
CA GLU A 267 -6.08 4.16 33.22
C GLU A 267 -4.72 4.25 33.91
N PRO A 268 -4.25 5.44 34.29
CA PRO A 268 -3.08 5.56 35.14
C PRO A 268 -3.38 4.91 36.49
N ARG A 269 -2.44 4.09 36.98
CA ARG A 269 -2.52 3.47 38.29
C ARG A 269 -2.41 4.57 39.34
N GLN A 270 -3.46 4.79 40.12
CA GLN A 270 -3.39 5.75 41.21
C GLN A 270 -2.29 5.33 42.20
N PRO A 271 -1.46 6.26 42.69
CA PRO A 271 -0.47 5.95 43.70
C PRO A 271 -1.20 5.38 44.93
N LYS A 272 -0.66 4.30 45.50
CA LYS A 272 -1.22 3.76 46.74
C LYS A 272 -1.16 4.87 47.80
N PRO A 273 -2.26 5.17 48.52
CA PRO A 273 -2.21 6.10 49.63
C PRO A 273 -1.22 5.54 50.66
N GLY A 274 -0.07 6.20 50.83
CA GLY A 274 1.00 5.79 51.76
C GLY A 274 2.43 5.64 51.19
N GLN A 275 2.69 6.03 49.94
CA GLN A 275 4.05 6.06 49.36
C GLN A 275 4.52 7.48 48.95
N GLU A 276 4.05 8.51 49.65
CA GLU A 276 4.73 9.81 49.66
C GLU A 276 5.58 9.87 50.94
N SER A 277 6.88 9.59 50.79
CA SER A 277 7.91 9.78 51.81
C SER A 277 9.22 10.18 51.13
#